data_AF-A0A8J7R5Q6-F1
#
_entry.id   AF-A0A8J7R5Q6-F1
#
_cell.length_a   1.000
_cell.length_b   1.000
_cell.length_c   1.000
_cell.angle_alpha   90.00
_cell.angle_beta   90.00
_cell.angle_gamma   90.00
#
_symmetry.space_group_name_H-M   'P 1'
#
loop_
_entity.id
_entity.type
_entity.pdbx_description
1 polymer ?
#
loop_
_entity_poly.entity_id
_entity_poly.type
_entity_poly.pdbx_seq_one_letter_code
_entity_poly.pdbx_strand_id
1 'polypeptide(L)'
;MNKLIYLLAGTLIATAFTACENEKEPVYHNPTSLKINTPALQNQYLATSADIENRSTFVLETSQPDYGYSAIATYGAQMCLSADFKEATDNEEANYVTLTNQDPNNAVMSLRTYDLAVGICKLLGIQSEEDWAAYQGSKEIPVYFRATCEIPGVEGSFIVSDNAVTYNKVQVLYAVPTAGYIYIVGTVTGEKTPDAAQKSYYDNFRLTEPVIGSKVYAGSFLFPACDPSKDPTKVDDQSWFRFYTELNGWDDKNAQFGSNEANFFNLGIGDDFVDGLYTGKAVWGGQGNWTIWFAEDTWMTLVCSLEQDKSPVVWFKYGKYDVTLETNTDGLLTPVFNEPGEE
;
A
#
# COMPACT_ATOMS: atom_id res chain seq x y z
N MET A 1 45.60 31.78 -82.21
CA MET A 1 46.66 31.44 -81.25
C MET A 1 46.13 31.54 -79.83
N ASN A 2 46.15 30.39 -79.13
CA ASN A 2 46.32 30.17 -77.68
C ASN A 2 45.40 30.84 -76.62
N LYS A 3 44.49 30.00 -76.10
CA LYS A 3 44.11 29.68 -74.69
C LYS A 3 44.70 30.50 -73.51
N LEU A 4 43.82 30.96 -72.60
CA LEU A 4 43.73 30.65 -71.13
C LEU A 4 42.62 31.54 -70.50
N ILE A 5 41.49 31.00 -70.03
CA ILE A 5 41.08 30.69 -68.62
C ILE A 5 41.10 31.91 -67.67
N TYR A 6 39.93 32.28 -67.09
CA TYR A 6 39.66 32.21 -65.63
C TYR A 6 38.15 32.41 -65.30
N LEU A 7 37.73 31.63 -64.32
CA LEU A 7 36.42 31.33 -63.73
C LEU A 7 35.91 32.44 -62.77
N LEU A 8 34.61 32.78 -62.78
CA LEU A 8 33.81 33.30 -61.64
C LEU A 8 32.33 33.44 -62.09
N ALA A 9 31.46 32.46 -61.81
CA ALA A 9 30.62 32.31 -60.63
C ALA A 9 29.47 33.34 -60.49
N GLY A 10 28.23 32.83 -60.52
CA GLY A 10 27.19 33.25 -59.58
C GLY A 10 26.00 34.04 -60.13
N THR A 11 25.08 33.35 -60.81
CA THR A 11 23.70 33.80 -61.05
C THR A 11 22.97 33.94 -59.71
N LEU A 12 22.63 35.17 -59.30
CA LEU A 12 21.67 35.38 -58.20
C LEU A 12 20.25 35.22 -58.74
N ILE A 13 19.68 34.03 -58.56
CA ILE A 13 18.24 33.78 -58.69
C ILE A 13 17.61 34.28 -57.39
N ALA A 14 16.70 35.25 -57.49
CA ALA A 14 15.85 35.67 -56.39
C ALA A 14 14.96 34.50 -55.97
N THR A 15 15.34 33.79 -54.91
CA THR A 15 14.49 32.79 -54.27
C THR A 15 13.38 33.51 -53.53
N ALA A 16 12.15 33.17 -53.90
CA ALA A 16 10.95 33.52 -53.16
C ALA A 16 11.12 33.11 -51.69
N PHE A 17 11.01 34.07 -50.77
CA PHE A 17 10.70 33.78 -49.38
C PHE A 17 9.26 33.26 -49.35
N THR A 18 9.09 31.94 -49.46
CA THR A 18 7.89 31.29 -48.93
C THR A 18 7.89 31.58 -47.44
N ALA A 19 6.92 32.37 -46.99
CA ALA A 19 6.63 32.52 -45.57
C ALA A 19 6.53 31.12 -44.96
N CYS A 20 7.40 30.83 -43.99
CA CYS A 20 7.11 29.77 -43.03
C CYS A 20 5.75 30.13 -42.43
N GLU A 21 4.73 29.32 -42.68
CA GLU A 21 3.51 29.36 -41.91
C GLU A 21 3.94 29.29 -40.44
N ASN A 22 3.48 30.23 -39.62
CA ASN A 22 3.72 30.23 -38.19
C ASN A 22 3.33 28.83 -37.66
N GLU A 23 4.32 28.02 -37.30
CA GLU A 23 4.10 26.83 -36.49
C GLU A 23 3.36 27.32 -35.25
N LYS A 24 2.07 26.97 -35.17
CA LYS A 24 1.28 27.21 -33.96
C LYS A 24 1.98 26.44 -32.86
N GLU A 25 2.59 27.15 -31.93
CA GLU A 25 3.13 26.57 -30.71
C GLU A 25 2.05 25.67 -30.09
N PRO A 26 2.40 24.44 -29.67
CA PRO A 26 1.47 23.56 -29.00
C PRO A 26 0.88 24.26 -27.76
N VAL A 27 -0.44 24.40 -27.71
CA VAL A 27 -1.16 25.00 -26.57
C VAL A 27 -2.12 23.96 -26.01
N TYR A 28 -2.16 23.88 -24.68
CA TYR A 28 -3.09 23.03 -23.96
C TYR A 28 -4.54 23.24 -24.41
N HIS A 29 -5.26 22.13 -24.56
CA HIS A 29 -6.71 22.11 -24.52
C HIS A 29 -7.22 20.86 -23.81
N ASN A 30 -8.45 20.93 -23.31
CA ASN A 30 -9.10 19.78 -22.69
C ASN A 30 -9.23 18.66 -23.73
N PRO A 31 -9.01 17.40 -23.32
CA PRO A 31 -9.19 16.27 -24.20
C PRO A 31 -10.69 16.05 -24.48
N THR A 32 -11.02 15.57 -25.67
CA THR A 32 -12.42 15.32 -26.07
C THR A 32 -12.72 13.85 -26.32
N SER A 33 -11.70 13.00 -26.43
CA SER A 33 -11.86 11.56 -26.66
C SER A 33 -10.65 10.81 -26.11
N LEU A 34 -10.94 9.65 -25.53
CA LEU A 34 -9.98 8.62 -25.13
C LEU A 34 -10.54 7.27 -25.59
N LYS A 35 -9.70 6.40 -26.15
CA LYS A 35 -10.10 5.04 -26.56
C LYS A 35 -9.22 4.01 -25.87
N ILE A 36 -9.85 2.96 -25.33
CA ILE A 36 -9.14 1.81 -24.76
C ILE A 36 -9.13 0.68 -25.79
N ASN A 37 -7.98 0.02 -25.95
CA ASN A 37 -7.78 -1.07 -26.89
C ASN A 37 -8.39 -2.37 -26.36
N THR A 38 -9.02 -3.14 -27.24
CA THR A 38 -9.52 -4.47 -26.91
C THR A 38 -8.34 -5.38 -26.53
N PRO A 39 -8.32 -5.99 -25.33
CA PRO A 39 -7.21 -6.84 -24.92
C PRO A 39 -7.06 -8.04 -25.84
N ALA A 40 -5.84 -8.31 -26.31
CA ALA A 40 -5.55 -9.46 -27.17
C ALA A 40 -5.90 -10.80 -26.50
N LEU A 41 -5.79 -10.85 -25.16
CA LEU A 41 -6.07 -12.03 -24.34
C LEU A 41 -7.49 -12.02 -23.74
N GLN A 42 -8.43 -11.20 -24.23
CA GLN A 42 -9.78 -11.07 -23.68
C GLN A 42 -10.56 -12.38 -23.53
N ASN A 43 -10.28 -13.38 -24.37
CA ASN A 43 -10.95 -14.69 -24.36
C ASN A 43 -10.14 -15.79 -23.67
N GLN A 44 -8.93 -15.46 -23.19
CA GLN A 44 -8.10 -16.37 -22.42
C GLN A 44 -8.48 -16.30 -20.96
N TYR A 45 -8.23 -17.40 -20.26
CA TYR A 45 -8.41 -17.47 -18.82
C TYR A 45 -7.45 -16.53 -18.11
N LEU A 46 -7.99 -15.61 -17.30
CA LEU A 46 -7.22 -14.71 -16.45
C LEU A 46 -7.39 -15.12 -14.99
N ALA A 47 -6.33 -15.69 -14.42
CA ALA A 47 -6.28 -16.02 -13.00
C ALA A 47 -6.06 -14.75 -12.16
N THR A 48 -6.84 -14.60 -11.07
CA THR A 48 -6.61 -13.56 -10.07
C THR A 48 -5.76 -14.08 -8.90
N SER A 49 -5.37 -13.20 -7.98
CA SER A 49 -4.64 -13.57 -6.76
C SER A 49 -5.43 -13.17 -5.52
N ALA A 50 -5.42 -14.02 -4.49
CA ALA A 50 -5.89 -13.69 -3.14
C ALA A 50 -4.77 -13.17 -2.23
N ASP A 51 -3.51 -13.27 -2.68
CA ASP A 51 -2.34 -12.83 -1.93
C ASP A 51 -2.00 -11.36 -2.25
N ILE A 52 -2.04 -10.52 -1.22
CA ILE A 52 -1.73 -9.08 -1.27
C ILE A 52 -0.26 -8.79 -1.62
N GLU A 53 0.64 -9.77 -1.48
CA GLU A 53 2.04 -9.63 -1.91
C GLU A 53 2.26 -9.99 -3.38
N ASN A 54 1.29 -10.67 -4.00
CA ASN A 54 1.43 -11.10 -5.38
C ASN A 54 1.47 -9.89 -6.34
N ARG A 55 2.60 -9.73 -7.03
CA ARG A 55 2.84 -8.62 -7.97
C ARG A 55 2.49 -8.95 -9.43
N SER A 56 1.83 -10.09 -9.70
CA SER A 56 1.38 -10.42 -11.06
C SER A 56 0.39 -9.38 -11.56
N THR A 57 0.52 -9.04 -12.85
CA THR A 57 -0.33 -8.03 -13.48
C THR A 57 -1.00 -8.57 -14.74
N PHE A 58 -2.08 -7.92 -15.14
CA PHE A 58 -2.65 -7.98 -16.48
C PHE A 58 -2.54 -6.59 -17.13
N VAL A 59 -2.76 -6.53 -18.44
CA VAL A 59 -2.51 -5.32 -19.24
C VAL A 59 -3.79 -4.78 -19.83
N LEU A 60 -3.98 -3.47 -19.70
CA LEU A 60 -4.90 -2.68 -20.51
C LEU A 60 -4.10 -1.61 -21.24
N GLU A 61 -4.47 -1.30 -22.47
CA GLU A 61 -3.71 -0.36 -23.30
C GLU A 61 -4.62 0.75 -23.83
N THR A 62 -4.11 1.97 -23.80
CA THR A 62 -4.73 3.14 -24.43
C THR A 62 -3.66 3.98 -25.13
N SER A 63 -4.03 5.14 -25.64
CA SER A 63 -3.11 6.14 -26.16
C SER A 63 -3.39 7.47 -25.47
N GLN A 64 -2.35 8.30 -25.31
CA GLN A 64 -2.51 9.62 -24.72
C GLN A 64 -3.63 10.37 -25.45
N PRO A 65 -4.65 10.88 -24.72
CA PRO A 65 -5.67 11.71 -25.34
C PRO A 65 -5.04 13.02 -25.82
N ASP A 66 -5.64 13.65 -26.82
CA ASP A 66 -5.09 14.88 -27.39
C ASP A 66 -5.28 16.05 -26.41
N TYR A 67 -4.18 16.45 -25.76
CA TYR A 67 -4.08 17.63 -24.90
C TYR A 67 -3.58 18.87 -25.65
N GLY A 68 -3.38 18.78 -26.97
CA GLY A 68 -2.75 19.81 -27.80
C GLY A 68 -1.22 19.74 -27.81
N TYR A 69 -0.64 18.85 -27.00
CA TYR A 69 0.80 18.57 -26.91
C TYR A 69 1.06 17.24 -26.20
N SER A 70 2.32 16.76 -26.26
CA SER A 70 2.74 15.58 -25.49
C SER A 70 2.91 15.94 -24.01
N ALA A 71 2.03 15.44 -23.16
CA ALA A 71 2.03 15.73 -21.73
C ALA A 71 2.59 14.56 -20.90
N ILE A 72 3.08 14.85 -19.70
CA ILE A 72 3.26 13.82 -18.66
C ILE A 72 1.90 13.60 -18.02
N ALA A 73 1.17 12.60 -18.51
CA ALA A 73 -0.14 12.23 -18.02
C ALA A 73 -0.05 11.05 -17.05
N THR A 74 -1.06 10.90 -16.21
CA THR A 74 -1.31 9.70 -15.41
C THR A 74 -2.43 8.88 -16.04
N TYR A 75 -2.31 7.57 -15.98
CA TYR A 75 -3.26 6.60 -16.55
C TYR A 75 -3.72 5.63 -15.47
N GLY A 76 -5.00 5.29 -15.51
CA GLY A 76 -5.62 4.31 -14.62
C GLY A 76 -6.79 3.62 -15.30
N ALA A 77 -7.41 2.65 -14.62
CA ALA A 77 -8.56 1.95 -15.15
C ALA A 77 -9.69 1.89 -14.13
N GLN A 78 -10.92 1.81 -14.63
CA GLN A 78 -12.10 1.50 -13.81
C GLN A 78 -12.70 0.18 -14.31
N MET A 79 -13.10 -0.66 -13.36
CA MET A 79 -13.66 -1.98 -13.63
C MET A 79 -15.11 -2.11 -13.16
N CYS A 80 -15.93 -2.83 -13.90
CA CYS A 80 -17.34 -3.11 -13.58
C CYS A 80 -17.69 -4.55 -13.96
N LEU A 81 -18.72 -5.12 -13.32
CA LEU A 81 -19.29 -6.42 -13.69
C LEU A 81 -20.35 -6.32 -14.80
N SER A 82 -20.62 -5.10 -15.28
CA SER A 82 -21.52 -4.78 -16.39
C SER A 82 -20.82 -3.88 -17.40
N ALA A 83 -21.24 -3.93 -18.66
CA ALA A 83 -20.81 -2.97 -19.68
C ALA A 83 -21.35 -1.55 -19.43
N ASP A 84 -22.42 -1.44 -18.64
CA ASP A 84 -23.09 -0.17 -18.34
C ASP A 84 -22.48 0.46 -17.08
N PHE A 85 -21.49 1.32 -17.26
CA PHE A 85 -20.90 2.10 -16.17
C PHE A 85 -21.84 3.22 -15.73
N LYS A 86 -21.98 3.38 -14.42
CA LYS A 86 -22.78 4.41 -13.76
C LYS A 86 -21.87 5.18 -12.82
N GLU A 87 -21.81 6.50 -13.04
CA GLU A 87 -21.13 7.42 -12.12
C GLU A 87 -21.88 7.48 -10.79
N ALA A 88 -21.15 7.85 -9.74
CA ALA A 88 -21.76 8.18 -8.46
C ALA A 88 -22.69 9.40 -8.62
N THR A 89 -23.76 9.39 -7.83
CA THR A 89 -24.67 10.52 -7.65
C THR A 89 -24.78 10.84 -6.17
N ASP A 90 -25.47 11.91 -5.79
CA ASP A 90 -25.67 12.28 -4.38
C ASP A 90 -26.28 11.16 -3.52
N ASN A 91 -26.95 10.17 -4.11
CA ASN A 91 -27.67 9.11 -3.39
C ASN A 91 -27.23 7.68 -3.75
N GLU A 92 -26.34 7.51 -4.73
CA GLU A 92 -25.92 6.20 -5.21
C GLU A 92 -24.42 6.19 -5.47
N GLU A 93 -23.74 5.18 -4.94
CA GLU A 93 -22.35 4.92 -5.25
C GLU A 93 -22.18 4.52 -6.73
N ALA A 94 -21.00 4.81 -7.28
CA ALA A 94 -20.63 4.31 -8.58
C ALA A 94 -20.67 2.77 -8.63
N ASN A 95 -21.05 2.21 -9.77
CA ASN A 95 -21.12 0.75 -9.93
C ASN A 95 -19.78 0.12 -10.39
N TYR A 96 -18.68 0.85 -10.23
CA TYR A 96 -17.35 0.44 -10.67
C TYR A 96 -16.32 0.65 -9.56
N VAL A 97 -15.17 0.01 -9.71
CA VAL A 97 -14.01 0.18 -8.84
C VAL A 97 -12.84 0.71 -9.66
N THR A 98 -12.09 1.68 -9.13
CA THR A 98 -10.85 2.16 -9.74
C THR A 98 -9.70 1.21 -9.41
N LEU A 99 -8.90 0.87 -10.41
CA LEU A 99 -7.69 0.07 -10.29
C LEU A 99 -6.47 0.97 -10.47
N THR A 100 -5.47 0.78 -9.61
CA THR A 100 -4.22 1.53 -9.64
C THR A 100 -3.26 0.93 -10.66
N ASN A 101 -2.81 1.76 -11.61
CA ASN A 101 -1.75 1.42 -12.53
C ASN A 101 -0.40 1.40 -11.80
N GLN A 102 0.35 0.32 -11.95
CA GLN A 102 1.68 0.16 -11.34
C GLN A 102 2.75 1.03 -12.02
N ASP A 103 2.49 1.48 -13.24
CA ASP A 103 3.32 2.45 -13.97
C ASP A 103 2.44 3.65 -14.38
N PRO A 104 2.18 4.59 -13.44
CA PRO A 104 1.13 5.58 -13.58
C PRO A 104 1.30 6.47 -14.82
N ASN A 105 2.51 6.65 -15.34
CA ASN A 105 2.76 7.52 -16.50
C ASN A 105 2.75 6.78 -17.85
N ASN A 106 2.36 5.52 -17.86
CA ASN A 106 2.37 4.67 -19.05
C ASN A 106 0.95 4.31 -19.52
N ALA A 107 0.68 4.53 -20.80
CA ALA A 107 -0.59 4.20 -21.43
C ALA A 107 -0.80 2.68 -21.61
N VAL A 108 0.27 1.89 -21.48
CA VAL A 108 0.22 0.44 -21.27
C VAL A 108 0.12 0.20 -19.76
N MET A 109 -1.10 0.15 -19.26
CA MET A 109 -1.39 0.01 -17.84
C MET A 109 -1.08 -1.39 -17.36
N SER A 110 -0.25 -1.50 -16.33
CA SER A 110 -0.01 -2.74 -15.60
C SER A 110 -0.88 -2.73 -14.36
N LEU A 111 -1.87 -3.62 -14.29
CA LEU A 111 -2.88 -3.67 -13.21
C LEU A 111 -2.74 -4.98 -12.45
N ARG A 112 -2.73 -4.93 -11.11
CA ARG A 112 -2.50 -6.14 -10.31
C ARG A 112 -3.69 -7.08 -10.37
N THR A 113 -3.39 -8.38 -10.45
CA THR A 113 -4.41 -9.43 -10.40
C THR A 113 -5.03 -9.58 -9.00
N TYR A 114 -4.33 -9.12 -7.95
CA TYR A 114 -4.88 -8.99 -6.60
C TYR A 114 -5.95 -7.90 -6.52
N ASP A 115 -5.64 -6.68 -6.98
CA ASP A 115 -6.59 -5.56 -6.96
C ASP A 115 -7.85 -5.88 -7.79
N LEU A 116 -7.69 -6.66 -8.87
CA LEU A 116 -8.80 -7.21 -9.64
C LEU A 116 -9.70 -8.14 -8.80
N ALA A 117 -9.13 -9.09 -8.03
CA ALA A 117 -9.94 -9.96 -7.16
C ALA A 117 -10.68 -9.16 -6.08
N VAL A 118 -10.00 -8.20 -5.46
CA VAL A 118 -10.58 -7.31 -4.44
C VAL A 118 -11.74 -6.49 -5.03
N GLY A 119 -11.51 -5.88 -6.20
CA GLY A 119 -12.55 -5.12 -6.90
C GLY A 119 -13.77 -5.98 -7.26
N ILE A 120 -13.56 -7.22 -7.70
CA ILE A 120 -14.66 -8.15 -7.98
C ILE A 120 -15.42 -8.50 -6.69
N CYS A 121 -14.74 -8.88 -5.60
CA CYS A 121 -15.39 -9.20 -4.33
C CYS A 121 -16.25 -8.03 -3.85
N LYS A 122 -15.73 -6.80 -3.92
CA LYS A 122 -16.46 -5.58 -3.59
C LYS A 122 -17.72 -5.40 -4.44
N LEU A 123 -17.61 -5.55 -5.77
CA LEU A 123 -18.75 -5.41 -6.68
C LEU A 123 -19.79 -6.53 -6.55
N LEU A 124 -19.40 -7.70 -6.06
CA LEU A 124 -20.30 -8.82 -5.71
C LEU A 124 -20.91 -8.69 -4.30
N GLY A 125 -20.49 -7.69 -3.51
CA GLY A 125 -20.94 -7.53 -2.12
C GLY A 125 -20.36 -8.56 -1.14
N ILE A 126 -19.25 -9.21 -1.50
CA ILE A 126 -18.55 -10.17 -0.63
C ILE A 126 -17.65 -9.37 0.32
N GLN A 127 -17.94 -9.43 1.62
CA GLN A 127 -17.22 -8.71 2.66
C GLN A 127 -16.55 -9.64 3.69
N SER A 128 -16.83 -10.94 3.63
CA SER A 128 -16.34 -11.93 4.58
C SER A 128 -16.21 -13.33 3.96
N GLU A 129 -15.56 -14.24 4.67
CA GLU A 129 -15.49 -15.65 4.29
C GLU A 129 -16.88 -16.30 4.29
N GLU A 130 -17.80 -15.83 5.15
CA GLU A 130 -19.18 -16.31 5.19
C GLU A 130 -19.93 -15.91 3.91
N ASP A 131 -19.81 -14.65 3.47
CA ASP A 131 -20.40 -14.19 2.20
C ASP A 131 -19.85 -14.99 1.03
N TRP A 132 -18.54 -15.26 1.04
CA TRP A 132 -17.89 -16.05 0.00
C TRP A 132 -18.37 -17.51 -0.01
N ALA A 133 -18.52 -18.13 1.16
CA ALA A 133 -19.04 -19.48 1.27
C ALA A 133 -20.52 -19.56 0.81
N ALA A 134 -21.29 -18.50 1.06
CA ALA A 134 -22.67 -18.38 0.62
C ALA A 134 -22.81 -18.05 -0.89
N TYR A 135 -21.79 -17.47 -1.52
CA TYR A 135 -21.82 -17.05 -2.92
C TYR A 135 -22.04 -18.23 -3.89
N GLN A 136 -23.20 -18.23 -4.56
CA GLN A 136 -23.60 -19.24 -5.55
C GLN A 136 -23.36 -18.82 -7.00
N GLY A 137 -22.86 -17.60 -7.24
CA GLY A 137 -22.61 -17.11 -8.59
C GLY A 137 -21.41 -17.79 -9.25
N SER A 138 -21.23 -17.49 -10.54
CA SER A 138 -20.07 -18.01 -11.28
C SER A 138 -18.76 -17.51 -10.66
N LYS A 139 -17.76 -18.38 -10.62
CA LYS A 139 -16.38 -18.02 -10.25
C LYS A 139 -15.50 -17.70 -11.46
N GLU A 140 -16.04 -17.83 -12.66
CA GLU A 140 -15.49 -17.31 -13.90
C GLU A 140 -16.48 -16.26 -14.42
N ILE A 141 -16.09 -14.98 -14.40
CA ILE A 141 -16.98 -13.87 -14.74
C ILE A 141 -16.35 -12.96 -15.81
N PRO A 142 -17.16 -12.36 -16.70
CA PRO A 142 -16.71 -11.25 -17.53
C PRO A 142 -16.50 -10.01 -16.65
N VAL A 143 -15.40 -9.29 -16.87
CA VAL A 143 -15.12 -8.00 -16.23
C VAL A 143 -14.88 -6.96 -17.30
N TYR A 144 -15.58 -5.84 -17.18
CA TYR A 144 -15.55 -4.71 -18.11
C TYR A 144 -14.63 -3.62 -17.58
N PHE A 145 -13.92 -2.94 -18.47
CA PHE A 145 -12.94 -1.93 -18.14
C PHE A 145 -13.07 -0.70 -19.02
N ARG A 146 -12.86 0.47 -18.43
CA ARG A 146 -12.63 1.74 -19.12
C ARG A 146 -11.31 2.36 -18.65
N ALA A 147 -10.59 3.03 -19.54
CA ALA A 147 -9.38 3.75 -19.20
C ALA A 147 -9.73 5.13 -18.64
N THR A 148 -8.85 5.65 -17.79
CA THR A 148 -8.86 7.02 -17.28
C THR A 148 -7.50 7.64 -17.55
N CYS A 149 -7.47 8.93 -17.85
CA CYS A 149 -6.24 9.68 -18.06
C CYS A 149 -6.41 11.11 -17.56
N GLU A 150 -5.37 11.70 -16.98
CA GLU A 150 -5.35 13.11 -16.60
C GLU A 150 -3.92 13.67 -16.65
N ILE A 151 -3.78 15.00 -16.63
CA ILE A 151 -2.51 15.66 -16.35
C ILE A 151 -2.57 16.11 -14.88
N PRO A 152 -1.69 15.61 -13.99
CA PRO A 152 -1.72 15.96 -12.58
C PRO A 152 -1.70 17.47 -12.35
N GLY A 153 -2.68 17.98 -11.60
CA GLY A 153 -2.78 19.40 -11.26
C GLY A 153 -3.34 20.31 -12.36
N VAL A 154 -3.78 19.77 -13.50
CA VAL A 154 -4.41 20.55 -14.58
C VAL A 154 -5.91 20.30 -14.60
N GLU A 155 -6.68 21.30 -14.21
CA GLU A 155 -8.14 21.27 -14.20
C GLU A 155 -8.69 20.99 -15.62
N GLY A 156 -9.70 20.11 -15.71
CA GLY A 156 -10.34 19.76 -16.98
C GLY A 156 -9.55 18.78 -17.86
N SER A 157 -8.37 18.31 -17.41
CA SER A 157 -7.58 17.31 -18.13
C SER A 157 -8.10 15.87 -17.95
N PHE A 158 -8.82 15.60 -16.87
CA PHE A 158 -9.35 14.26 -16.60
C PHE A 158 -10.34 13.81 -17.68
N ILE A 159 -10.13 12.62 -18.22
CA ILE A 159 -10.98 12.00 -19.22
C ILE A 159 -11.09 10.49 -19.00
N VAL A 160 -12.27 9.96 -19.31
CA VAL A 160 -12.58 8.53 -19.31
C VAL A 160 -12.75 8.05 -20.74
N SER A 161 -12.36 6.82 -21.05
CA SER A 161 -12.51 6.29 -22.41
C SER A 161 -13.96 6.20 -22.84
N ASP A 162 -14.22 6.59 -24.09
CA ASP A 162 -15.56 6.58 -24.69
C ASP A 162 -16.13 5.16 -24.87
N ASN A 163 -15.26 4.16 -24.83
CA ASN A 163 -15.59 2.75 -24.94
C ASN A 163 -15.14 1.99 -23.70
N ALA A 164 -15.79 0.85 -23.46
CA ALA A 164 -15.34 -0.17 -22.54
C ALA A 164 -14.83 -1.40 -23.30
N VAL A 165 -13.94 -2.16 -22.67
CA VAL A 165 -13.43 -3.45 -23.15
C VAL A 165 -13.59 -4.51 -22.07
N THR A 166 -13.33 -5.78 -22.39
CA THR A 166 -13.66 -6.89 -21.48
C THR A 166 -12.54 -7.91 -21.41
N TYR A 167 -12.35 -8.51 -20.24
CA TYR A 167 -11.81 -9.86 -20.11
C TYR A 167 -12.98 -10.80 -19.81
N ASN A 168 -13.24 -11.75 -20.71
CA ASN A 168 -14.45 -12.56 -20.70
C ASN A 168 -14.39 -13.75 -19.73
N LYS A 169 -13.19 -14.12 -19.27
CA LYS A 169 -12.93 -15.31 -18.46
C LYS A 169 -12.00 -15.00 -17.27
N VAL A 170 -12.45 -14.11 -16.39
CA VAL A 170 -11.71 -13.77 -15.17
C VAL A 170 -12.11 -14.74 -14.06
N GLN A 171 -11.14 -15.46 -13.51
CA GLN A 171 -11.36 -16.22 -12.28
C GLN A 171 -11.45 -15.26 -11.11
N VAL A 172 -12.52 -15.32 -10.33
CA VAL A 172 -12.58 -14.67 -9.02
C VAL A 172 -12.13 -15.62 -7.92
N LEU A 173 -11.25 -15.11 -7.06
CA LEU A 173 -10.90 -15.69 -5.77
C LEU A 173 -11.45 -14.81 -4.65
N TYR A 174 -11.68 -15.39 -3.48
CA TYR A 174 -11.95 -14.60 -2.28
C TYR A 174 -10.73 -13.73 -1.96
N ALA A 175 -10.90 -12.42 -2.08
CA ALA A 175 -9.88 -11.44 -1.77
C ALA A 175 -10.54 -10.24 -1.09
N VAL A 176 -10.88 -10.41 0.19
CA VAL A 176 -11.25 -9.29 1.05
C VAL A 176 -10.02 -8.94 1.88
N PRO A 177 -9.39 -7.76 1.68
CA PRO A 177 -8.24 -7.35 2.48
C PRO A 177 -8.65 -7.27 3.95
N THR A 178 -7.90 -7.91 4.83
CA THR A 178 -8.07 -7.82 6.28
C THR A 178 -6.77 -7.32 6.89
N ALA A 179 -6.86 -6.52 7.95
CA ALA A 179 -5.67 -6.04 8.63
C ALA A 179 -4.89 -7.20 9.23
N GLY A 180 -3.60 -7.27 8.91
CA GLY A 180 -2.68 -8.16 9.59
C GLY A 180 -2.51 -7.75 11.06
N TYR A 181 -2.00 -8.68 11.86
CA TYR A 181 -1.66 -8.41 13.25
C TYR A 181 -0.42 -9.18 13.69
N ILE A 182 0.22 -8.67 14.73
CA ILE A 182 1.25 -9.36 15.53
C ILE A 182 0.84 -9.32 17.00
N TYR A 183 1.57 -10.02 17.85
CA TYR A 183 1.30 -10.12 19.28
C TYR A 183 2.41 -9.47 20.10
N ILE A 184 2.03 -8.78 21.17
CA ILE A 184 2.94 -8.45 22.26
C ILE A 184 2.89 -9.56 23.31
N VAL A 185 4.03 -9.93 23.86
CA VAL A 185 4.18 -10.96 24.89
C VAL A 185 5.12 -10.46 25.97
N GLY A 186 4.72 -10.60 27.24
CA GLY A 186 5.54 -10.19 28.37
C GLY A 186 4.74 -10.04 29.66
N THR A 187 5.19 -9.18 30.55
CA THR A 187 4.47 -8.83 31.78
C THR A 187 3.06 -8.30 31.49
N VAL A 188 2.90 -7.52 30.42
CA VAL A 188 1.61 -6.99 29.94
C VAL A 188 0.58 -8.09 29.64
N THR A 189 1.03 -9.30 29.30
CA THR A 189 0.19 -10.47 29.03
C THR A 189 0.12 -11.45 30.20
N GLY A 190 0.58 -11.04 31.39
CA GLY A 190 0.73 -11.91 32.55
C GLY A 190 1.65 -13.11 32.27
N GLU A 191 2.61 -12.94 31.36
CA GLU A 191 3.63 -13.94 30.99
C GLU A 191 3.05 -15.27 30.48
N LYS A 192 1.83 -15.24 29.92
CA LYS A 192 1.24 -16.44 29.34
C LYS A 192 2.06 -16.94 28.17
N THR A 193 2.23 -18.26 28.07
CA THR A 193 2.92 -18.89 26.94
C THR A 193 2.28 -18.46 25.60
N PRO A 194 3.08 -17.99 24.63
CA PRO A 194 2.58 -17.57 23.32
C PRO A 194 2.34 -18.78 22.42
N ASP A 195 1.37 -19.62 22.76
CA ASP A 195 1.00 -20.82 21.99
C ASP A 195 -0.45 -20.76 21.48
N ALA A 196 -0.77 -21.63 20.52
CA ALA A 196 -2.08 -21.68 19.87
C ALA A 196 -3.26 -21.91 20.84
N ALA A 197 -3.04 -22.52 22.02
CA ALA A 197 -4.11 -22.73 23.00
C ALA A 197 -4.50 -21.42 23.70
N GLN A 198 -3.63 -20.41 23.71
CA GLN A 198 -3.90 -19.08 24.26
C GLN A 198 -4.45 -18.08 23.21
N LYS A 199 -4.78 -18.51 21.98
CA LYS A 199 -5.15 -17.59 20.89
C LYS A 199 -6.25 -16.59 21.29
N SER A 200 -7.32 -17.06 21.94
CA SER A 200 -8.43 -16.18 22.38
C SER A 200 -8.02 -15.18 23.46
N TYR A 201 -7.06 -15.54 24.32
CA TYR A 201 -6.51 -14.59 25.28
C TYR A 201 -5.72 -13.49 24.56
N TYR A 202 -4.89 -13.91 23.61
CA TYR A 202 -4.03 -13.03 22.81
C TYR A 202 -4.79 -12.14 21.81
N ASP A 203 -6.09 -12.36 21.57
CA ASP A 203 -6.92 -11.44 20.79
C ASP A 203 -6.89 -10.01 21.37
N ASN A 204 -6.72 -9.86 22.69
CA ASN A 204 -6.61 -8.57 23.39
C ASN A 204 -5.19 -7.96 23.38
N PHE A 205 -4.20 -8.69 22.87
CA PHE A 205 -2.78 -8.32 22.91
C PHE A 205 -2.18 -8.26 21.50
N ARG A 206 -3.00 -7.83 20.55
CA ARG A 206 -2.62 -7.65 19.14
C ARG A 206 -2.25 -6.22 18.84
N LEU A 207 -1.16 -6.05 18.10
CA LEU A 207 -0.94 -4.86 17.31
C LEU A 207 -1.48 -5.14 15.91
N THR A 208 -2.28 -4.25 15.37
CA THR A 208 -3.00 -4.43 14.10
C THR A 208 -2.52 -3.40 13.09
N GLU A 209 -2.54 -3.73 11.80
CA GLU A 209 -2.20 -2.78 10.76
C GLU A 209 -3.20 -1.60 10.71
N PRO A 210 -2.78 -0.34 10.92
CA PRO A 210 -3.65 0.81 10.73
C PRO A 210 -3.95 1.06 9.23
N VAL A 211 -3.08 0.55 8.34
CA VAL A 211 -3.27 0.51 6.90
C VAL A 211 -3.06 -0.93 6.43
N ILE A 212 -4.10 -1.57 5.91
CA ILE A 212 -4.08 -2.99 5.51
C ILE A 212 -2.94 -3.25 4.51
N GLY A 213 -2.10 -4.24 4.80
CA GLY A 213 -0.96 -4.62 3.97
C GLY A 213 0.30 -3.76 4.16
N SER A 214 0.29 -2.78 5.07
CA SER A 214 1.45 -1.92 5.36
C SER A 214 2.63 -2.66 5.98
N LYS A 215 2.38 -3.82 6.62
CA LYS A 215 3.33 -4.50 7.51
C LYS A 215 3.82 -3.63 8.67
N VAL A 216 3.08 -2.57 8.99
CA VAL A 216 3.29 -1.76 10.18
C VAL A 216 2.13 -2.03 11.12
N TYR A 217 2.42 -2.41 12.35
CA TYR A 217 1.43 -2.87 13.32
C TYR A 217 1.42 -1.92 14.50
N ALA A 218 0.25 -1.46 14.93
CA ALA A 218 0.09 -0.55 16.05
C ALA A 218 -0.87 -1.11 17.10
N GLY A 219 -0.61 -0.85 18.38
CA GLY A 219 -1.50 -1.22 19.47
C GLY A 219 -1.19 -0.43 20.75
N SER A 220 -2.23 -0.12 21.52
CA SER A 220 -2.11 0.53 22.82
C SER A 220 -2.44 -0.45 23.94
N PHE A 221 -1.59 -0.53 24.96
CA PHE A 221 -1.79 -1.43 26.11
C PHE A 221 -1.49 -0.73 27.42
N LEU A 222 -2.22 -1.12 28.47
CA LEU A 222 -1.96 -0.71 29.84
C LEU A 222 -0.93 -1.68 30.44
N PHE A 223 0.27 -1.19 30.71
CA PHE A 223 1.28 -1.94 31.43
C PHE A 223 1.05 -1.79 32.93
N PRO A 224 1.04 -2.89 33.69
CA PRO A 224 0.92 -2.81 35.14
C PRO A 224 2.17 -2.17 35.76
N ALA A 225 2.00 -1.51 36.89
CA ALA A 225 3.11 -1.05 37.72
C ALA A 225 4.07 -2.22 38.07
N CYS A 226 5.37 -1.94 38.08
CA CYS A 226 6.36 -2.87 38.60
C CYS A 226 6.15 -3.09 40.11
N ASP A 227 6.48 -4.28 40.60
CA ASP A 227 6.40 -4.59 42.04
C ASP A 227 7.30 -3.61 42.82
N PRO A 228 6.74 -2.79 43.72
CA PRO A 228 7.50 -1.74 44.42
C PRO A 228 8.55 -2.29 45.38
N SER A 229 8.57 -3.59 45.66
CA SER A 229 9.64 -4.25 46.42
C SER A 229 10.90 -4.55 45.60
N LYS A 230 10.83 -4.40 44.27
CA LYS A 230 11.93 -4.65 43.34
C LYS A 230 12.82 -3.42 43.13
N ASP A 231 13.99 -3.64 42.54
CA ASP A 231 14.98 -2.58 42.34
C ASP A 231 14.80 -1.93 40.95
N PRO A 232 14.35 -0.67 40.86
CA PRO A 232 14.14 0.02 39.57
C PRO A 232 15.41 0.15 38.73
N THR A 233 16.60 0.04 39.35
CA THR A 233 17.88 0.15 38.64
C THR A 233 18.34 -1.17 38.02
N LYS A 234 17.66 -2.29 38.30
CA LYS A 234 17.97 -3.61 37.74
C LYS A 234 16.99 -3.96 36.63
N VAL A 235 17.50 -4.12 35.40
CA VAL A 235 16.69 -4.44 34.22
C VAL A 235 15.89 -5.74 34.36
N ASP A 236 16.38 -6.71 35.12
CA ASP A 236 15.69 -8.00 35.37
C ASP A 236 14.49 -7.88 36.33
N ASP A 237 14.40 -6.78 37.06
CA ASP A 237 13.32 -6.48 38.01
C ASP A 237 12.22 -5.59 37.37
N GLN A 238 12.42 -5.16 36.12
CA GLN A 238 11.53 -4.28 35.38
C GLN A 238 10.45 -5.05 34.60
N SER A 239 9.42 -4.31 34.15
CA SER A 239 8.42 -4.84 33.22
C SER A 239 9.10 -5.17 31.89
N TRP A 240 8.81 -6.32 31.29
CA TRP A 240 9.48 -6.79 30.08
C TRP A 240 8.48 -7.21 28.99
N PHE A 241 8.86 -7.03 27.73
CA PHE A 241 8.06 -7.49 26.59
C PHE A 241 8.91 -7.73 25.34
N ARG A 242 8.34 -8.49 24.40
CA ARG A 242 8.81 -8.68 23.02
C ARG A 242 7.63 -9.04 22.11
N PHE A 243 7.90 -9.30 20.82
CA PHE A 243 6.83 -9.46 19.82
C PHE A 243 6.90 -10.79 19.07
N TYR A 244 5.72 -11.24 18.66
CA TYR A 244 5.52 -12.51 17.95
C TYR A 244 4.61 -12.31 16.74
N THR A 245 4.99 -12.88 15.60
CA THR A 245 4.13 -12.94 14.41
C THR A 245 3.19 -14.15 14.44
N GLU A 246 3.55 -15.21 15.18
CA GLU A 246 2.73 -16.39 15.38
C GLU A 246 2.84 -16.91 16.82
N LEU A 247 1.81 -17.63 17.28
CA LEU A 247 1.78 -18.22 18.63
C LEU A 247 2.25 -19.68 18.60
N ASN A 248 3.56 -19.88 18.37
CA ASN A 248 4.19 -21.20 18.22
C ASN A 248 5.06 -21.60 19.43
N GLY A 249 4.96 -20.88 20.54
CA GLY A 249 5.74 -21.08 21.76
C GLY A 249 6.99 -20.19 21.84
N TRP A 250 7.71 -20.28 22.96
CA TRP A 250 8.77 -19.35 23.32
C TRP A 250 9.99 -19.34 22.38
N ASP A 251 10.31 -20.48 21.77
CA ASP A 251 11.59 -20.71 21.08
C ASP A 251 11.50 -20.71 19.55
N ASP A 252 10.32 -20.42 18.96
CA ASP A 252 10.21 -20.32 17.51
C ASP A 252 10.83 -19.00 17.01
N LYS A 253 12.08 -19.06 16.55
CA LYS A 253 12.83 -17.92 16.02
C LYS A 253 12.33 -17.43 14.65
N ASN A 254 11.44 -18.17 13.98
CA ASN A 254 10.83 -17.71 12.73
C ASN A 254 9.55 -16.90 12.97
N ALA A 255 9.07 -16.86 14.21
CA ALA A 255 7.80 -16.26 14.57
C ALA A 255 7.92 -15.15 15.62
N GLN A 256 9.12 -14.61 15.85
CA GLN A 256 9.36 -13.62 16.89
C GLN A 256 10.47 -12.63 16.54
N PHE A 257 10.47 -11.50 17.23
CA PHE A 257 11.56 -10.54 17.21
C PHE A 257 11.67 -9.81 18.55
N GLY A 258 12.88 -9.38 18.88
CA GLY A 258 13.20 -8.85 20.19
C GLY A 258 14.28 -7.77 20.13
N SER A 259 14.72 -7.32 21.30
CA SER A 259 15.76 -6.30 21.44
C SER A 259 17.17 -6.83 21.12
N ASN A 260 17.36 -8.15 21.14
CA ASN A 260 18.65 -8.81 20.97
C ASN A 260 18.49 -10.27 20.50
N GLU A 261 19.56 -10.86 19.96
CA GLU A 261 19.61 -12.28 19.57
C GLU A 261 19.50 -13.23 20.78
N ALA A 262 20.15 -12.88 21.89
CA ALA A 262 20.29 -13.76 23.04
C ALA A 262 18.99 -13.90 23.85
N ASN A 263 18.67 -15.13 24.23
CA ASN A 263 17.59 -15.40 25.18
C ASN A 263 17.97 -14.86 26.58
N PHE A 264 16.97 -14.42 27.35
CA PHE A 264 17.12 -13.77 28.66
C PHE A 264 17.93 -12.46 28.65
N PHE A 265 18.26 -11.91 27.48
CA PHE A 265 18.84 -10.57 27.41
C PHE A 265 17.76 -9.53 27.66
N ASN A 266 18.01 -8.60 28.60
CA ASN A 266 17.10 -7.53 28.94
C ASN A 266 17.71 -6.17 28.59
N LEU A 267 17.10 -5.48 27.63
CA LEU A 267 17.47 -4.12 27.23
C LEU A 267 16.63 -3.12 28.03
N GLY A 268 17.23 -2.47 29.03
CA GLY A 268 16.61 -1.34 29.73
C GLY A 268 16.55 -0.13 28.80
N ILE A 269 15.34 0.36 28.50
CA ILE A 269 15.14 1.51 27.60
C ILE A 269 14.53 2.74 28.30
N GLY A 270 14.33 2.69 29.62
CA GLY A 270 13.66 3.76 30.37
C GLY A 270 14.29 5.15 30.18
N ASP A 271 15.62 5.22 30.09
CA ASP A 271 16.37 6.46 29.92
C ASP A 271 16.52 6.89 28.44
N ASP A 272 16.10 6.06 27.50
CA ASP A 272 16.28 6.27 26.05
C ASP A 272 15.11 7.02 25.39
N PHE A 273 14.06 7.35 26.17
CA PHE A 273 12.90 8.08 25.66
C PHE A 273 13.22 9.57 25.47
N VAL A 274 12.92 10.10 24.29
CA VAL A 274 12.95 11.53 23.97
C VAL A 274 11.53 11.99 23.68
N ASP A 275 11.04 13.00 24.40
CA ASP A 275 9.65 13.48 24.31
C ASP A 275 8.61 12.36 24.45
N GLY A 276 8.90 11.41 25.35
CA GLY A 276 8.06 10.27 25.62
C GLY A 276 8.01 9.23 24.50
N LEU A 277 8.92 9.28 23.53
CA LEU A 277 9.05 8.34 22.42
C LEU A 277 10.42 7.64 22.44
N TYR A 278 10.41 6.31 22.37
CA TYR A 278 11.56 5.48 22.05
C TYR A 278 11.46 5.02 20.60
N THR A 279 12.59 5.04 19.88
CA THR A 279 12.72 4.44 18.53
C THR A 279 13.92 3.51 18.50
N GLY A 280 13.76 2.32 17.94
CA GLY A 280 14.83 1.34 17.92
C GLY A 280 14.77 0.37 16.73
N LYS A 281 15.90 -0.26 16.44
CA LYS A 281 15.95 -1.46 15.60
C LYS A 281 15.74 -2.68 16.48
N ALA A 282 15.04 -3.67 15.95
CA ALA A 282 14.87 -4.96 16.58
C ALA A 282 15.57 -6.06 15.78
N VAL A 283 15.72 -7.21 16.41
CA VAL A 283 16.40 -8.38 15.86
C VAL A 283 15.35 -9.43 15.52
N TRP A 284 15.20 -9.74 14.22
CA TRP A 284 14.38 -10.86 13.77
C TRP A 284 14.90 -12.20 14.33
N GLY A 285 14.01 -13.02 14.86
CA GLY A 285 14.36 -14.24 15.60
C GLY A 285 15.09 -13.99 16.92
N GLY A 286 15.19 -12.73 17.33
CA GLY A 286 15.76 -12.31 18.60
C GLY A 286 14.85 -12.65 19.77
N GLN A 287 15.46 -13.15 20.84
CA GLN A 287 14.78 -13.53 22.08
C GLN A 287 15.07 -12.55 23.24
N GLY A 288 15.77 -11.45 22.97
CA GLY A 288 15.96 -10.38 23.95
C GLY A 288 14.66 -9.60 24.17
N ASN A 289 14.48 -9.12 25.39
CA ASN A 289 13.31 -8.33 25.80
C ASN A 289 13.66 -6.84 25.86
N TRP A 290 12.68 -5.99 25.62
CA TRP A 290 12.73 -4.61 26.12
C TRP A 290 12.26 -4.60 27.55
N THR A 291 12.87 -3.75 28.38
CA THR A 291 12.52 -3.59 29.79
C THR A 291 12.37 -2.12 30.15
N ILE A 292 11.33 -1.82 30.95
CA ILE A 292 10.98 -0.48 31.43
C ILE A 292 10.47 -0.60 32.86
N TRP A 293 10.90 0.30 33.74
CA TRP A 293 10.29 0.45 35.06
C TRP A 293 9.05 1.34 34.99
N PHE A 294 7.89 0.81 35.38
CA PHE A 294 6.68 1.61 35.58
C PHE A 294 6.38 1.75 37.06
N ALA A 295 6.37 2.98 37.58
CA ALA A 295 6.04 3.24 38.99
C ALA A 295 4.53 3.10 39.29
N GLU A 296 3.70 3.20 38.26
CA GLU A 296 2.24 3.06 38.29
C GLU A 296 1.76 2.43 36.98
N ASP A 297 0.50 2.01 36.93
CA ASP A 297 -0.09 1.47 35.70
C ASP A 297 0.00 2.53 34.59
N THR A 298 0.65 2.19 33.48
CA THR A 298 1.06 3.15 32.46
C THR A 298 0.59 2.70 31.08
N TRP A 299 -0.14 3.57 30.37
CA TRP A 299 -0.48 3.33 28.97
C TRP A 299 0.74 3.53 28.08
N MET A 300 0.90 2.62 27.12
CA MET A 300 1.85 2.78 26.03
C MET A 300 1.22 2.43 24.70
N THR A 301 1.56 3.20 23.67
CA THR A 301 1.28 2.91 22.27
C THR A 301 2.56 2.37 21.64
N LEU A 302 2.50 1.16 21.10
CA LEU A 302 3.61 0.49 20.45
C LEU A 302 3.33 0.37 18.97
N VAL A 303 4.36 0.60 18.15
CA VAL A 303 4.34 0.40 16.71
C VAL A 303 5.54 -0.45 16.32
N CYS A 304 5.30 -1.45 15.46
CA CYS A 304 6.34 -2.29 14.89
C CYS A 304 6.21 -2.31 13.36
N SER A 305 7.27 -1.93 12.64
CA SER A 305 7.36 -2.09 11.19
C SER A 305 8.12 -3.37 10.85
N LEU A 306 7.49 -4.21 10.03
CA LEU A 306 8.05 -5.38 9.36
C LEU A 306 8.11 -5.19 7.84
N GLU A 307 8.04 -3.94 7.37
CA GLU A 307 8.08 -3.58 5.95
C GLU A 307 9.37 -4.06 5.27
N GLN A 308 10.48 -4.01 6.00
CA GLN A 308 11.77 -4.52 5.54
C GLN A 308 11.99 -5.95 6.02
N ASP A 309 12.33 -6.84 5.07
CA ASP A 309 12.54 -8.26 5.35
C ASP A 309 13.53 -8.47 6.50
N LYS A 310 13.05 -9.15 7.55
CA LYS A 310 13.81 -9.51 8.75
C LYS A 310 14.60 -8.37 9.40
N SER A 311 14.17 -7.13 9.19
CA SER A 311 14.83 -5.94 9.74
C SER A 311 13.81 -5.05 10.47
N PRO A 312 13.21 -5.55 11.57
CA PRO A 312 12.11 -4.83 12.21
C PRO A 312 12.56 -3.51 12.83
N VAL A 313 11.67 -2.51 12.78
CA VAL A 313 11.85 -1.20 13.44
C VAL A 313 10.70 -0.98 14.39
N VAL A 314 10.96 -0.40 15.55
CA VAL A 314 9.96 -0.21 16.60
C VAL A 314 9.91 1.23 17.10
N TRP A 315 8.71 1.66 17.48
CA TRP A 315 8.44 2.92 18.16
C TRP A 315 7.54 2.67 19.36
N PHE A 316 7.96 3.13 20.54
CA PHE A 316 7.16 2.99 21.77
C PHE A 316 6.92 4.37 22.36
N LYS A 317 5.66 4.74 22.57
CA LYS A 317 5.26 6.06 23.06
C LYS A 317 4.47 5.94 24.36
N TYR A 318 4.83 6.73 25.36
CA TYR A 318 4.04 6.86 26.59
C TYR A 318 2.71 7.55 26.31
N GLY A 319 1.61 6.89 26.71
CA GLY A 319 0.23 7.32 26.48
C GLY A 319 -0.52 6.41 25.49
N LYS A 320 -1.81 6.71 25.32
CA LYS A 320 -2.70 6.06 24.36
C LYS A 320 -2.89 7.01 23.18
N TYR A 321 -2.57 6.57 21.97
CA TYR A 321 -2.67 7.38 20.75
C TYR A 321 -3.29 6.59 19.61
N ASP A 322 -3.96 7.30 18.73
CA ASP A 322 -4.33 6.80 17.41
C ASP A 322 -3.12 6.89 16.47
N VAL A 323 -2.87 5.84 15.69
CA VAL A 323 -1.69 5.78 14.82
C VAL A 323 -2.11 5.84 13.35
N THR A 324 -1.62 6.86 12.66
CA THR A 324 -1.65 6.95 11.19
C THR A 324 -0.24 6.72 10.64
N LEU A 325 -0.11 6.48 9.33
CA LEU A 325 1.19 6.27 8.69
C LEU A 325 1.47 7.35 7.64
N GLU A 326 2.72 7.77 7.56
CA GLU A 326 3.22 8.63 6.50
C GLU A 326 4.45 8.00 5.84
N THR A 327 4.75 8.39 4.60
CA THR A 327 5.92 7.89 3.87
C THR A 327 7.10 8.84 4.09
N ASN A 328 8.23 8.29 4.55
CA ASN A 328 9.46 9.06 4.73
C ASN A 328 10.23 9.23 3.41
N THR A 329 11.39 9.92 3.46
CA THR A 329 12.22 10.20 2.28
C THR A 329 12.78 8.95 1.60
N ASP A 330 12.87 7.84 2.31
CA ASP A 330 13.36 6.56 1.79
C ASP A 330 12.21 5.69 1.25
N GLY A 331 10.97 6.19 1.26
CA GLY A 331 9.78 5.46 0.82
C GLY A 331 9.20 4.50 1.85
N LEU A 332 9.72 4.49 3.08
CA LEU A 332 9.25 3.61 4.16
C LEU A 332 8.16 4.28 4.98
N LEU A 333 7.27 3.46 5.54
CA LEU A 333 6.18 3.94 6.38
C LEU A 333 6.66 4.23 7.81
N THR A 334 6.34 5.44 8.30
CA THR A 334 6.63 5.89 9.66
C THR A 334 5.34 6.25 10.40
N PRO A 335 5.24 5.95 11.71
CA PRO A 335 4.05 6.25 12.48
C PRO A 335 3.93 7.73 12.83
N VAL A 336 2.71 8.25 12.73
CA VAL A 336 2.28 9.52 13.31
C VAL A 336 1.34 9.20 14.47
N PHE A 337 1.70 9.68 15.66
CA PHE A 337 0.91 9.50 16.88
C PHE A 337 -0.02 10.70 17.06
N ASN A 338 -1.33 10.45 17.00
CA ASN A 338 -2.36 11.45 17.15
C ASN A 338 -3.03 11.29 18.51
N GLU A 339 -3.37 12.42 19.15
CA GLU A 339 -4.23 12.38 20.34
C GLU A 339 -5.50 11.58 20.00
N PRO A 340 -5.98 10.70 20.90
CA PRO A 340 -7.20 9.96 20.66
C PRO A 340 -8.34 10.91 20.31
N GLY A 341 -9.14 10.57 19.30
CA GLY A 341 -10.38 11.30 19.06
C GLY A 341 -11.23 11.33 20.34
N GLU A 342 -11.88 12.46 20.65
CA GLU A 342 -12.94 12.47 21.68
C GLU A 342 -14.03 11.48 21.23
N GLU A 343 -14.12 10.32 21.90
CA GLU A 343 -15.19 9.33 21.68
C GLU A 343 -16.58 9.87 22.05
#